data_AF-A0A7S4N6M9-F1
#
_entry.id   AF-A0A7S4N6M9-F1
#
_cell.length_a   1.000
_cell.length_b   1.000
_cell.length_c   1.000
_cell.angle_alpha   90.00
_cell.angle_beta   90.00
_cell.angle_gamma   90.00
#
_symmetry.space_group_name_H-M   'P 1'
#
loop_
_entity.id
_entity.type
_entity.pdbx_description
1 polymer ?
#
loop_
_entity_poly.entity_id
_entity_poly.type
_entity_poly.pdbx_seq_one_letter_code
_entity_poly.pdbx_strand_id
1 'polypeptide(L)'
;EGDDEGAPPATAKERAAAAAAKVKVDSWRIKQMPTRMQQSAPRVPSDFTRQYALLHKDAAGLFEYIQLMQSEDCAAIFKPEIPAEVLISCADAIAAGAHSASLEWCAAWLQGLSAVGRFEMTVLMLDRPAQARLGAMFDALSGIATSEGKYDVAAALGKLRPVFGA
;
A
#
# COMPACT_ATOMS: atom_id res chain seq x y z
N GLU A 1 12.04 47.54 10.30
CA GLU A 1 11.76 46.37 11.15
C GLU A 1 10.46 45.71 10.72
N GLY A 2 10.44 44.37 10.64
CA GLY A 2 9.23 43.59 10.36
C GLY A 2 8.83 42.86 11.63
N ASP A 3 7.69 43.22 12.19
CA ASP A 3 7.09 42.55 13.34
C ASP A 3 6.59 41.16 12.91
N ASP A 4 7.25 40.15 13.46
CA ASP A 4 6.89 38.74 13.45
C ASP A 4 5.65 38.56 14.35
N GLU A 5 4.47 38.63 13.74
CA GLU A 5 3.20 38.39 14.43
C GLU A 5 3.00 36.86 14.61
N GLY A 6 3.75 36.32 15.57
CA GLY A 6 3.66 34.93 16.00
C GLY A 6 2.27 34.63 16.55
N ALA A 7 1.52 33.78 15.85
CA ALA A 7 0.22 33.29 16.28
C ALA A 7 0.29 32.73 17.72
N PRO A 8 -0.66 33.08 18.60
CA PRO A 8 -0.62 32.65 19.99
C PRO A 8 -0.70 31.12 20.11
N PRO A 9 0.06 30.49 21.02
CA PRO A 9 0.05 29.05 21.19
C PRO A 9 -1.33 28.59 21.70
N ALA A 10 -1.95 27.65 20.98
CA ALA A 10 -3.23 27.06 21.34
C ALA A 10 -3.23 26.62 22.81
N THR A 11 -4.28 27.04 23.52
CA THR A 11 -4.44 26.81 24.95
C THR A 11 -4.55 25.32 25.27
N ALA A 12 -4.21 24.92 26.50
CA ALA A 12 -4.34 23.52 26.92
C ALA A 12 -5.76 22.96 26.72
N LYS A 13 -6.77 23.83 26.84
CA LYS A 13 -8.18 23.52 26.59
C LYS A 13 -8.46 23.21 25.11
N GLU A 14 -7.86 23.95 24.19
CA GLU A 14 -8.00 23.71 22.74
C GLU A 14 -7.27 22.43 22.30
N ARG A 15 -6.10 22.14 22.90
CA ARG A 15 -5.39 20.87 22.63
C ARG A 15 -6.17 19.66 23.14
N ALA A 16 -6.77 19.77 24.34
CA ALA A 16 -7.63 18.73 24.89
C ALA A 16 -8.91 18.54 24.06
N ALA A 17 -9.50 19.62 23.57
CA ALA A 17 -10.67 19.56 22.67
C ALA A 17 -10.32 18.92 21.31
N ALA A 18 -9.16 19.24 20.74
CA ALA A 18 -8.68 18.64 19.49
C ALA A 18 -8.36 17.15 19.66
N ALA A 19 -7.77 16.74 20.79
CA ALA A 19 -7.54 15.34 21.12
C ALA A 19 -8.86 14.58 21.30
N ALA A 20 -9.82 15.15 22.03
CA ALA A 20 -11.15 14.57 22.20
C ALA A 20 -11.92 14.47 20.87
N ALA A 21 -11.76 15.45 19.98
CA ALA A 21 -12.33 15.43 18.64
C ALA A 21 -11.73 14.31 17.78
N LYS A 22 -10.39 14.14 17.81
CA LYS A 22 -9.72 13.00 17.14
C LYS A 22 -10.22 11.66 17.67
N VAL A 23 -10.24 11.47 18.99
CA VAL A 23 -10.74 10.24 19.61
C VAL A 23 -12.20 9.97 19.24
N LYS A 24 -13.03 11.01 19.14
CA LYS A 24 -14.43 10.89 18.72
C LYS A 24 -14.56 10.54 17.23
N VAL A 25 -13.72 11.10 16.36
CA VAL A 25 -13.64 10.76 14.93
C VAL A 25 -13.15 9.32 14.75
N ASP A 26 -12.12 8.90 15.48
CA ASP A 26 -11.61 7.52 15.45
C ASP A 26 -12.67 6.54 16.00
N SER A 27 -13.35 6.88 17.09
CA SER A 27 -14.45 6.08 17.63
C SER A 27 -15.65 6.01 16.69
N TRP A 28 -15.91 7.07 15.93
CA TRP A 28 -16.97 7.08 14.91
C TRP A 28 -16.57 6.29 13.67
N ARG A 29 -15.29 6.35 13.24
CA ARG A 29 -14.72 5.47 12.22
C ARG A 29 -14.84 3.99 12.62
N ILE A 30 -14.51 3.65 13.86
CA ILE A 30 -14.63 2.30 14.40
C ILE A 30 -16.10 1.83 14.43
N LYS A 31 -17.05 2.72 14.79
CA LYS A 31 -18.50 2.40 14.81
C LYS A 31 -19.18 2.38 13.44
N GLN A 32 -18.65 3.11 12.47
CA GLN A 32 -19.10 3.12 11.06
C GLN A 32 -18.49 1.98 10.22
N MET A 33 -17.85 0.97 10.84
CA MET A 33 -17.53 -0.28 10.15
C MET A 33 -18.61 -1.34 10.36
N PRO A 34 -19.77 -1.31 9.67
CA PRO A 34 -20.24 -2.56 9.14
C PRO A 34 -19.22 -3.00 8.09
N THR A 35 -18.87 -4.29 8.06
CA THR A 35 -18.07 -4.92 6.98
C THR A 35 -16.54 -5.01 7.17
N ARG A 36 -16.05 -5.39 8.36
CA ARG A 36 -15.09 -6.53 8.34
C ARG A 36 -15.90 -7.78 7.97
N MET A 37 -16.40 -7.83 6.72
CA MET A 37 -16.79 -9.12 6.15
C MET A 37 -15.56 -9.98 6.30
N GLN A 38 -15.73 -11.20 6.78
CA GLN A 38 -14.63 -12.16 6.89
C GLN A 38 -14.00 -12.28 5.50
N GLN A 39 -12.88 -11.59 5.28
CA GLN A 39 -12.25 -11.51 3.98
C GLN A 39 -11.62 -12.88 3.72
N SER A 40 -11.97 -13.47 2.59
CA SER A 40 -11.32 -14.68 2.10
C SER A 40 -10.30 -14.31 1.04
N ALA A 41 -9.20 -15.06 0.96
CA ALA A 41 -8.24 -14.91 -0.12
C ALA A 41 -8.96 -14.97 -1.49
N PRO A 42 -8.68 -14.03 -2.41
CA PRO A 42 -9.25 -14.08 -3.76
C PRO A 42 -8.80 -15.36 -4.46
N ARG A 43 -9.73 -16.05 -5.13
CA ARG A 43 -9.41 -17.25 -5.93
C ARG A 43 -9.52 -17.00 -7.43
N VAL A 44 -10.30 -15.99 -7.79
CA VAL A 44 -10.53 -15.59 -9.18
C VAL A 44 -10.50 -14.06 -9.30
N PRO A 45 -10.26 -13.50 -10.51
CA PRO A 45 -10.22 -12.05 -10.71
C PRO A 45 -11.44 -11.30 -10.15
N SER A 46 -12.65 -11.86 -10.30
CA SER A 46 -13.88 -11.21 -9.82
C SER A 46 -13.96 -11.07 -8.30
N ASP A 47 -13.31 -11.95 -7.53
CA ASP A 47 -13.25 -11.83 -6.07
C ASP A 47 -12.44 -10.60 -5.68
N PHE A 48 -11.27 -10.43 -6.32
CA PHE A 48 -10.41 -9.27 -6.13
C PHE A 48 -11.14 -7.99 -6.51
N THR A 49 -11.73 -7.91 -7.71
CA THR A 49 -12.43 -6.70 -8.16
C THR A 49 -13.54 -6.28 -7.20
N ARG A 50 -14.32 -7.24 -6.68
CA ARG A 50 -15.39 -6.94 -5.73
C ARG A 50 -14.87 -6.35 -4.43
N GLN A 51 -13.84 -6.95 -3.84
CA GLN A 51 -13.27 -6.46 -2.58
C GLN A 51 -12.51 -5.16 -2.78
N TYR A 52 -11.76 -5.02 -3.88
CA TYR A 52 -11.09 -3.78 -4.25
C TYR A 52 -12.07 -2.61 -4.35
N ALA A 53 -13.24 -2.79 -4.99
CA ALA A 53 -14.25 -1.74 -5.09
C ALA A 53 -14.70 -1.21 -3.72
N LEU A 54 -14.69 -2.05 -2.68
CA LEU A 54 -15.03 -1.68 -1.31
C LEU A 54 -13.84 -1.04 -0.56
N LEU A 55 -12.62 -1.50 -0.84
CA LEU A 55 -11.43 -1.21 -0.03
C LEU A 55 -10.48 -0.18 -0.64
N HIS A 56 -10.60 0.19 -1.92
CA HIS A 56 -9.63 1.07 -2.59
C HIS A 56 -9.46 2.46 -1.94
N LYS A 57 -10.39 2.88 -1.07
CA LYS A 57 -10.31 4.13 -0.28
C LYS A 57 -9.83 3.91 1.16
N ASP A 58 -9.71 2.65 1.59
CA ASP A 58 -9.22 2.23 2.89
C ASP A 58 -7.89 1.47 2.71
N ALA A 59 -6.78 2.21 2.75
CA ALA A 59 -5.45 1.67 2.55
C ALA A 59 -5.11 0.53 3.54
N ALA A 60 -5.57 0.63 4.80
CA ALA A 60 -5.32 -0.41 5.80
C ALA A 60 -6.10 -1.68 5.49
N GLY A 61 -7.41 -1.55 5.19
CA GLY A 61 -8.24 -2.69 4.80
C GLY A 61 -7.80 -3.34 3.48
N LEU A 62 -7.34 -2.54 2.51
CA LEU A 62 -6.78 -3.05 1.26
C LEU A 62 -5.47 -3.80 1.51
N PHE A 63 -4.59 -3.29 2.37
CA PHE A 63 -3.36 -3.99 2.75
C PHE A 63 -3.64 -5.34 3.42
N GLU A 64 -4.52 -5.37 4.43
CA GLU A 64 -4.96 -6.62 5.09
C GLU A 64 -5.50 -7.62 4.06
N TYR A 65 -6.28 -7.16 3.08
CA TYR A 65 -6.84 -8.02 2.03
C TYR A 65 -5.77 -8.57 1.08
N ILE A 66 -4.83 -7.72 0.64
CA ILE A 66 -3.72 -8.13 -0.23
C ILE A 66 -2.84 -9.17 0.47
N GLN A 67 -2.66 -9.07 1.79
CA GLN A 67 -1.91 -10.06 2.56
C GLN A 67 -2.51 -11.47 2.54
N LEU A 68 -3.82 -11.59 2.27
CA LEU A 68 -4.46 -12.90 2.13
C LEU A 68 -4.11 -13.60 0.82
N MET A 69 -3.62 -12.86 -0.18
CA MET A 69 -3.30 -13.41 -1.49
C MET A 69 -1.94 -14.12 -1.46
N GLN A 70 -1.89 -15.32 -2.04
CA GLN A 70 -0.64 -16.05 -2.23
C GLN A 70 0.06 -15.56 -3.50
N SER A 71 1.39 -15.64 -3.53
CA SER A 71 2.18 -15.11 -4.64
C SER A 71 1.90 -15.78 -5.98
N GLU A 72 1.56 -17.07 -5.92
CA GLU A 72 1.23 -17.92 -7.07
C GLU A 72 -0.09 -17.49 -7.72
N ASP A 73 -0.99 -16.91 -6.94
CA ASP A 73 -2.32 -16.50 -7.41
C ASP A 73 -2.30 -15.14 -8.10
N CYS A 74 -1.28 -14.30 -7.87
CA CYS A 74 -1.18 -12.94 -8.45
C CYS A 74 -1.35 -12.95 -9.97
N ALA A 75 -0.66 -13.85 -10.67
CA ALA A 75 -0.70 -13.95 -12.12
C ALA A 75 -2.07 -14.41 -12.65
N ALA A 76 -2.78 -15.25 -11.89
CA ALA A 76 -4.12 -15.70 -12.25
C ALA A 76 -5.18 -14.61 -12.00
N ILE A 77 -5.04 -13.88 -10.91
CA ILE A 77 -5.96 -12.83 -10.48
C ILE A 77 -5.85 -11.58 -11.36
N PHE A 78 -4.63 -11.21 -11.75
CA PHE A 78 -4.39 -10.04 -12.60
C PHE A 78 -4.16 -10.38 -14.07
N LYS A 79 -4.71 -11.50 -14.57
CA LYS A 79 -4.60 -11.86 -15.98
C LYS A 79 -5.58 -11.04 -16.84
N PRO A 80 -5.18 -10.52 -18.02
CA PRO A 80 -3.86 -10.60 -18.64
C PRO A 80 -2.86 -9.54 -18.16
N GLU A 81 -3.34 -8.49 -17.48
CA GLU A 81 -2.55 -7.39 -16.93
C GLU A 81 -3.20 -6.82 -15.67
N ILE A 82 -2.40 -6.24 -14.79
CA ILE A 82 -2.90 -5.46 -13.65
C ILE A 82 -3.27 -4.05 -14.13
N PRO A 83 -4.50 -3.55 -13.86
CA PRO A 83 -4.85 -2.17 -14.15
C PRO A 83 -3.95 -1.20 -13.39
N ALA A 84 -3.52 -0.12 -14.03
CA ALA A 84 -2.62 0.87 -13.43
C ALA A 84 -3.18 1.43 -12.11
N GLU A 85 -4.47 1.76 -12.07
CA GLU A 85 -5.14 2.24 -10.86
C GLU A 85 -5.08 1.24 -9.70
N VAL A 86 -5.28 -0.05 -10.00
CA VAL A 86 -5.22 -1.13 -9.02
C VAL A 86 -3.80 -1.29 -8.51
N LEU A 87 -2.82 -1.31 -9.41
CA LEU A 87 -1.40 -1.40 -9.07
C LEU A 87 -1.00 -0.28 -8.11
N ILE A 88 -1.40 0.96 -8.41
CA ILE A 88 -1.06 2.12 -7.58
C ILE A 88 -1.77 2.08 -6.24
N SER A 89 -3.06 1.77 -6.19
CA SER A 89 -3.76 1.61 -4.91
C SER A 89 -3.15 0.52 -4.04
N CYS A 90 -2.73 -0.60 -4.63
CA CYS A 90 -1.98 -1.64 -3.91
C CYS A 90 -0.63 -1.09 -3.42
N ALA A 91 0.08 -0.32 -4.25
CA ALA A 91 1.37 0.27 -3.89
C ALA A 91 1.25 1.21 -2.69
N ASP A 92 0.23 2.07 -2.65
CA ASP A 92 0.01 2.96 -1.50
C ASP A 92 -0.38 2.20 -0.23
N ALA A 93 -1.26 1.20 -0.36
CA ALA A 93 -1.67 0.36 0.75
C ALA A 93 -0.47 -0.35 1.38
N ILE A 94 0.41 -0.90 0.54
CA ILE A 94 1.66 -1.52 0.97
C ILE A 94 2.60 -0.48 1.58
N ALA A 95 2.85 0.66 0.93
CA ALA A 95 3.72 1.70 1.48
C ALA A 95 3.26 2.15 2.89
N ALA A 96 1.94 2.23 3.13
CA ALA A 96 1.38 2.57 4.42
C ALA A 96 1.45 1.42 5.46
N GLY A 97 1.24 0.18 5.02
CA GLY A 97 1.09 -1.00 5.90
C GLY A 97 2.34 -1.86 6.08
N ALA A 98 3.36 -1.72 5.22
CA ALA A 98 4.47 -2.67 5.12
C ALA A 98 5.29 -2.82 6.41
N HIS A 99 5.30 -1.81 7.29
CA HIS A 99 5.92 -1.91 8.62
C HIS A 99 5.41 -3.10 9.47
N SER A 100 4.25 -3.66 9.14
CA SER A 100 3.64 -4.82 9.79
C SER A 100 3.74 -6.12 8.97
N ALA A 101 4.29 -6.07 7.76
CA ALA A 101 4.53 -7.24 6.92
C ALA A 101 5.81 -7.98 7.31
N SER A 102 5.81 -9.31 7.11
CA SER A 102 7.05 -10.08 7.13
C SER A 102 7.82 -9.90 5.83
N LEU A 103 9.14 -10.02 5.91
CA LEU A 103 10.03 -9.99 4.75
C LEU A 103 9.74 -11.11 3.74
N GLU A 104 9.38 -12.29 4.24
CA GLU A 104 8.96 -13.43 3.40
C GLU A 104 7.74 -13.06 2.54
N TRP A 105 6.73 -12.44 3.16
CA TRP A 105 5.55 -11.97 2.43
C TRP A 105 5.90 -10.90 1.40
N CYS A 106 6.79 -9.96 1.75
CA CYS A 106 7.23 -8.91 0.84
C CYS A 106 7.92 -9.50 -0.42
N ALA A 107 8.81 -10.48 -0.22
CA ALA A 107 9.48 -11.17 -1.30
C ALA A 107 8.50 -11.96 -2.19
N ALA A 108 7.57 -12.69 -1.56
CA ALA A 108 6.54 -13.44 -2.25
C ALA A 108 5.64 -12.51 -3.09
N TRP A 109 5.21 -11.38 -2.52
CA TRP A 109 4.42 -10.37 -3.22
C TRP A 109 5.11 -9.87 -4.50
N LEU A 110 6.38 -9.46 -4.38
CA LEU A 110 7.17 -8.98 -5.50
C LEU A 110 7.38 -10.04 -6.58
N GLN A 111 7.63 -11.29 -6.16
CA GLN A 111 7.72 -12.42 -7.07
C GLN A 111 6.39 -12.63 -7.83
N GLY A 112 5.25 -12.59 -7.12
CA GLY A 112 3.93 -12.72 -7.71
C GLY A 112 3.61 -11.63 -8.72
N LEU A 113 3.92 -10.36 -8.41
CA LEU A 113 3.76 -9.25 -9.34
C LEU A 113 4.64 -9.40 -10.59
N SER A 114 5.88 -9.87 -10.43
CA SER A 114 6.78 -10.10 -11.57
C SER A 114 6.29 -11.19 -12.54
N ALA A 115 5.38 -12.07 -12.08
CA ALA A 115 4.76 -13.10 -12.88
C ALA A 115 3.46 -12.63 -13.57
N VAL A 116 2.95 -11.44 -13.24
CA VAL A 116 1.76 -10.87 -13.89
C VAL A 116 2.08 -10.51 -15.34
N GLY A 117 1.22 -10.94 -16.26
CA GLY A 117 1.35 -10.61 -17.68
C GLY A 117 1.39 -9.10 -17.90
N ARG A 118 2.24 -8.64 -18.83
CA ARG A 118 2.37 -7.23 -19.22
C ARG A 118 2.67 -6.26 -18.07
N PHE A 119 3.12 -6.74 -16.91
CA PHE A 119 3.46 -5.87 -15.77
C PHE A 119 4.45 -4.77 -16.17
N GLU A 120 5.50 -5.11 -16.91
CA GLU A 120 6.48 -4.14 -17.42
C GLU A 120 5.81 -3.04 -18.28
N MET A 121 4.86 -3.41 -19.15
CA MET A 121 4.12 -2.46 -19.98
C MET A 121 3.25 -1.54 -19.12
N THR A 122 2.54 -2.08 -18.12
CA THR A 122 1.75 -1.27 -17.18
C THR A 122 2.64 -0.25 -16.49
N VAL A 123 3.81 -0.65 -15.98
CA VAL A 123 4.75 0.26 -15.30
C VAL A 123 5.29 1.33 -16.26
N LEU A 124 5.63 0.97 -17.49
CA LEU A 124 6.10 1.93 -18.51
C LEU A 124 5.05 2.97 -18.89
N MET A 125 3.75 2.63 -18.78
CA MET A 125 2.65 3.55 -19.05
C MET A 125 2.22 4.40 -17.85
N LEU A 126 2.80 4.20 -16.67
CA LEU A 126 2.53 5.03 -15.51
C LEU A 126 3.03 6.46 -15.73
N ASP A 127 2.25 7.43 -15.29
CA ASP A 127 2.70 8.80 -15.20
C ASP A 127 3.72 8.99 -14.06
N ARG A 128 4.43 10.13 -14.04
CA ARG A 128 5.46 10.39 -13.02
C ARG A 128 4.92 10.31 -11.58
N PRO A 129 3.73 10.87 -11.25
CA PRO A 129 3.15 10.72 -9.92
C PRO A 129 2.90 9.26 -9.54
N ALA A 130 2.37 8.44 -10.45
CA ALA A 130 2.14 7.02 -10.21
C ALA A 130 3.46 6.25 -10.03
N GLN A 131 4.49 6.55 -10.84
CA GLN A 131 5.82 5.97 -10.67
C GLN A 131 6.42 6.33 -9.29
N ALA A 132 6.25 7.56 -8.81
CA ALA A 132 6.73 7.97 -7.49
C ALA A 132 6.03 7.19 -6.35
N ARG A 133 4.73 6.93 -6.47
CA ARG A 133 3.98 6.12 -5.49
C ARG A 133 4.44 4.66 -5.50
N LEU A 134 4.68 4.11 -6.69
CA LEU A 134 5.25 2.78 -6.83
C LEU A 134 6.68 2.69 -6.27
N GLY A 135 7.48 3.75 -6.43
CA GLY A 135 8.79 3.91 -5.79
C GLY A 135 8.71 3.90 -4.27
N ALA A 136 7.77 4.66 -3.69
CA ALA A 136 7.56 4.70 -2.24
C ALA A 136 7.20 3.33 -1.66
N MET A 137 6.45 2.49 -2.40
CA MET A 137 6.23 1.10 -2.03
C MET A 137 7.55 0.32 -1.96
N PHE A 138 8.40 0.42 -2.98
CA PHE A 138 9.69 -0.27 -2.99
C PHE A 138 10.63 0.21 -1.88
N ASP A 139 10.63 1.51 -1.58
CA ASP A 139 11.41 2.07 -0.47
C ASP A 139 10.93 1.52 0.87
N ALA A 140 9.61 1.44 1.09
CA ALA A 140 9.03 0.85 2.29
C ALA A 140 9.42 -0.63 2.45
N LEU A 141 9.34 -1.41 1.36
CA LEU A 141 9.74 -2.83 1.35
C LEU A 141 11.25 -3.00 1.59
N SER A 142 12.07 -2.12 1.02
CA SER A 142 13.53 -2.14 1.21
C SER A 142 13.93 -1.78 2.64
N GLY A 143 13.20 -0.88 3.28
CA GLY A 143 13.38 -0.52 4.68
C GLY A 143 13.21 -1.72 5.63
N ILE A 144 12.27 -2.62 5.33
CA ILE A 144 12.03 -3.84 6.13
C ILE A 144 13.17 -4.84 5.99
N ALA A 145 13.63 -5.08 4.76
CA ALA A 145 14.72 -6.03 4.55
C ALA A 145 16.04 -5.56 5.19
N THR A 146 16.27 -4.25 5.19
CA THR A 146 17.44 -3.64 5.83
C THR A 146 17.36 -3.73 7.35
N SER A 147 16.16 -3.58 7.94
CA SER A 147 15.98 -3.69 9.39
C SER A 147 16.05 -5.13 9.91
N GLU A 148 15.66 -6.12 9.11
CA GLU A 148 15.78 -7.55 9.48
C GLU A 148 17.15 -8.17 9.18
N GLY A 149 18.04 -7.44 8.48
CA GLY A 149 19.45 -7.81 8.28
C GLY A 149 19.70 -9.08 7.47
N LYS A 150 18.72 -9.55 6.68
CA LYS A 150 18.73 -10.91 6.10
C LYS A 150 18.46 -11.03 4.60
N TYR A 151 18.03 -9.98 3.89
CA TYR A 151 17.76 -10.09 2.44
C TYR A 151 18.40 -8.98 1.62
N ASP A 152 19.07 -9.39 0.55
CA ASP A 152 19.46 -8.50 -0.54
C ASP A 152 18.25 -8.25 -1.45
N VAL A 153 17.50 -7.19 -1.13
CA VAL A 153 16.35 -6.74 -1.94
C VAL A 153 16.79 -6.36 -3.34
N ALA A 154 18.05 -5.97 -3.56
CA ALA A 154 18.54 -5.65 -4.89
C ALA A 154 18.60 -6.88 -5.81
N ALA A 155 18.70 -8.10 -5.28
CA ALA A 155 18.61 -9.32 -6.07
C ALA A 155 17.17 -9.63 -6.52
N ALA A 156 16.17 -9.39 -5.65
CA ALA A 156 14.75 -9.56 -5.98
C ALA A 156 14.23 -8.42 -6.91
N LEU A 157 14.65 -7.19 -6.63
CA LEU A 157 14.37 -6.01 -7.45
C LEU A 157 15.24 -5.91 -8.70
N GLY A 158 16.31 -6.70 -8.83
CA GLY A 158 17.21 -6.68 -9.99
C GLY A 158 16.51 -6.94 -11.32
N LYS A 159 15.36 -7.64 -11.29
CA LYS A 159 14.48 -7.84 -12.46
C LYS A 159 13.54 -6.65 -12.73
N LEU A 160 13.26 -5.82 -11.73
CA LEU A 160 12.38 -4.66 -11.80
C LEU A 160 13.14 -3.34 -12.01
N ARG A 161 14.42 -3.30 -11.63
CA ARG A 161 15.33 -2.16 -11.79
C ARG A 161 15.52 -1.64 -13.22
N PRO A 162 15.46 -2.46 -14.29
CA PRO A 162 15.57 -1.94 -15.67
C PRO A 162 14.46 -0.93 -16.03
N VAL A 163 13.35 -0.91 -15.29
CA VAL A 163 12.19 -0.07 -15.56
C VAL A 163 12.27 1.29 -14.82
N PHE A 164 13.05 1.41 -13.74
CA PHE A 164 13.09 2.61 -12.89
C PHE A 164 14.32 3.51 -13.09
N GLY A 165 15.27 3.12 -13.95
CA GLY A 165 16.41 3.98 -14.33
C GLY A 165 17.45 4.18 -13.21
N ALA A 166 18.69 4.41 -13.64
CA ALA A 166 19.87 4.67 -12.80
C ALA A 166 19.85 6.07 -12.16
#